data_AF-A0A1B6BC41-F1
#
_entry.id   AF-A0A1B6BC41-F1
#
_cell.length_a   1.000
_cell.length_b   1.000
_cell.length_c   1.000
_cell.angle_alpha   90.00
_cell.angle_beta   90.00
_cell.angle_gamma   90.00
#
_symmetry.space_group_name_H-M   'P 1'
#
loop_
_entity.id
_entity.type
_entity.pdbx_description
1 polymer ?
#
loop_
_entity_poly.entity_id
_entity_poly.type
_entity_poly.pdbx_seq_one_letter_code
_entity_poly.pdbx_strand_id
1 'polypeptide(L)'
;MLEVFYDPQAFILATQTQQKVNKKMAELLEHDIACGHMALGEYEQALELFKNLKLKRFLKWDVTKYAYYHNYCLCLFNLGAIEEAEKIYEQQIAQTPVINKKQRLLLELLMASYYYYKKDYKTSREIVEAFLKQDKITPYLKLNALYDLARIEESEGHLELARDLYQRVAKHGGQLNIAKQSRDKLALEVVDRGNFKC
;
A
#
# COMPACT_ATOMS: atom_id res chain seq x y z
N MET A 1 -7.11 17.05 14.27
CA MET A 1 -5.65 17.04 14.50
C MET A 1 -5.08 15.90 13.64
N LEU A 2 -4.63 16.20 12.42
CA LEU A 2 -4.07 15.23 11.47
C LEU A 2 -2.81 15.82 10.85
N GLU A 3 -1.78 15.98 11.67
CA GLU A 3 -0.41 16.24 11.19
C GLU A 3 0.48 15.10 11.67
N VAL A 4 0.15 13.88 11.22
CA VAL A 4 1.13 12.79 11.22
C VAL A 4 1.99 13.02 9.99
N PHE A 5 3.20 13.53 10.18
CA PHE A 5 4.16 13.64 9.10
C PHE A 5 4.78 12.25 8.87
N TYR A 6 4.42 11.62 7.74
CA TYR A 6 4.99 10.34 7.36
C TYR A 6 6.34 10.56 6.69
N ASP A 7 7.38 9.99 7.29
CA ASP A 7 8.75 9.96 6.80
C ASP A 7 9.25 8.50 6.78
N PRO A 8 9.02 7.78 5.66
CA PRO A 8 9.47 6.40 5.54
C PRO A 8 10.99 6.26 5.61
N GLN A 9 11.76 7.26 5.16
CA GLN A 9 13.22 7.25 5.19
C GLN A 9 13.73 7.26 6.63
N ALA A 10 13.19 8.13 7.47
CA ALA A 10 13.50 8.19 8.91
C ALA A 10 13.12 6.87 9.60
N PHE A 11 11.98 6.28 9.24
CA PHE A 11 11.56 4.97 9.75
C PHE A 11 12.54 3.84 9.36
N ILE A 12 12.99 3.77 8.11
CA ILE A 12 13.99 2.79 7.65
C ILE A 12 15.28 2.95 8.46
N LEU A 13 15.80 4.18 8.59
CA LEU A 13 17.05 4.45 9.31
C LEU A 13 16.97 4.04 10.79
N ALA A 14 15.86 4.38 11.45
CA ALA A 14 15.61 3.98 12.84
C ALA A 14 15.55 2.45 12.97
N THR A 15 14.87 1.78 12.05
CA THR A 15 14.71 0.31 12.03
C THR A 15 16.05 -0.39 11.79
N GLN A 16 16.87 0.10 10.86
CA GLN A 16 18.24 -0.40 10.61
C GLN A 16 19.13 -0.23 11.85
N THR A 17 19.00 0.90 12.56
CA THR A 17 19.73 1.15 13.81
C THR A 17 19.31 0.15 14.88
N GLN A 18 18.00 -0.09 15.03
CA GLN A 18 17.47 -1.08 15.96
C GLN A 18 17.93 -2.52 15.62
N GLN A 19 18.03 -2.85 14.33
CA GLN A 19 18.47 -4.17 13.86
C GLN A 19 19.95 -4.46 14.20
N LYS A 20 20.80 -3.42 14.26
CA LYS A 20 22.20 -3.56 14.67
C LYS A 20 22.30 -4.02 16.14
N VAL A 21 21.41 -3.54 17.00
CA VAL A 21 21.42 -3.86 18.44
C VAL A 21 20.57 -5.07 18.81
N ASN A 22 19.43 -5.31 18.14
CA ASN A 22 18.50 -6.38 18.47
C ASN A 22 18.51 -7.52 17.44
N LYS A 23 19.57 -8.34 17.48
CA LYS A 23 19.73 -9.50 16.58
C LYS A 23 18.62 -10.54 16.70
N LYS A 24 17.95 -10.62 17.86
CA LYS A 24 16.83 -11.57 18.06
C LYS A 24 15.62 -11.20 17.20
N MET A 25 15.43 -9.93 16.86
CA MET A 25 14.32 -9.44 16.04
C MET A 25 14.73 -9.14 14.59
N ALA A 26 15.92 -9.59 14.16
CA ALA A 26 16.50 -9.19 12.88
C ALA A 26 15.56 -9.42 11.68
N GLU A 27 14.87 -10.55 11.64
CA GLU A 27 13.92 -10.91 10.57
C GLU A 27 12.67 -10.01 10.55
N LEU A 28 12.13 -9.67 11.73
CA LEU A 28 10.98 -8.77 11.85
C LEU A 28 11.36 -7.36 11.39
N LEU A 29 12.53 -6.89 11.82
CA LEU A 29 13.05 -5.58 11.45
C LEU A 29 13.42 -5.51 9.97
N GLU A 30 13.86 -6.62 9.36
CA GLU A 30 14.10 -6.70 7.92
C GLU A 30 12.79 -6.64 7.11
N HIS A 31 11.74 -7.30 7.58
CA HIS A 31 10.39 -7.15 7.03
C HIS A 31 9.90 -5.70 7.14
N ASP A 32 10.12 -5.05 8.29
CA ASP A 32 9.73 -3.65 8.51
C ASP A 32 10.52 -2.69 7.60
N ILE A 33 11.83 -2.93 7.40
CA ILE A 33 12.64 -2.18 6.42
C ILE A 33 12.05 -2.32 5.01
N ALA A 34 11.67 -3.54 4.60
CA ALA A 34 11.01 -3.75 3.30
C ALA A 34 9.70 -2.96 3.19
N CYS A 35 8.88 -2.92 4.24
CA CYS A 35 7.67 -2.09 4.28
C CYS A 35 7.98 -0.58 4.16
N GLY A 36 9.10 -0.13 4.74
CA GLY A 36 9.58 1.23 4.58
C GLY A 36 9.89 1.57 3.13
N HIS A 37 10.61 0.68 2.42
CA HIS A 37 10.90 0.82 0.99
C HIS A 37 9.61 0.83 0.15
N MET A 38 8.61 -0.01 0.48
CA MET A 38 7.29 0.07 -0.16
C MET A 38 6.64 1.45 0.01
N ALA A 39 6.72 2.02 1.21
CA ALA A 39 6.16 3.34 1.49
C ALA A 39 6.89 4.48 0.76
N LEU A 40 8.13 4.26 0.32
CA LEU A 40 8.88 5.15 -0.60
C LEU A 40 8.59 4.88 -2.08
N GLY A 41 7.90 3.79 -2.41
CA GLY A 41 7.65 3.38 -3.79
C GLY A 41 8.79 2.60 -4.41
N GLU A 42 9.77 2.18 -3.62
CA GLU A 42 10.95 1.40 -4.03
C GLU A 42 10.57 -0.10 -4.03
N TYR A 43 9.60 -0.45 -4.86
CA TYR A 43 8.94 -1.77 -4.82
C TYR A 43 9.88 -2.91 -5.21
N GLU A 44 10.82 -2.69 -6.13
CA GLU A 44 11.84 -3.67 -6.51
C GLU A 44 12.76 -4.00 -5.32
N GLN A 45 13.22 -2.97 -4.62
CA GLN A 45 14.07 -3.13 -3.43
C GLN A 45 13.31 -3.82 -2.29
N ALA A 46 12.05 -3.43 -2.06
CA ALA A 46 11.20 -4.09 -1.09
C ALA A 46 10.99 -5.58 -1.44
N LEU A 47 10.74 -5.89 -2.72
CA LEU A 47 10.55 -7.26 -3.19
C LEU A 47 11.82 -8.11 -3.02
N GLU A 48 12.99 -7.55 -3.32
CA GLU A 48 14.28 -8.22 -3.09
C GLU A 48 14.50 -8.54 -1.61
N LEU A 49 14.21 -7.58 -0.72
CA LEU A 49 14.27 -7.80 0.73
C LEU A 49 13.32 -8.91 1.17
N PHE A 50 12.07 -8.93 0.69
CA PHE A 50 11.15 -10.00 1.03
C PHE A 50 11.64 -11.38 0.55
N LYS A 51 12.20 -11.47 -0.67
CA LYS A 51 12.77 -12.72 -1.20
C LYS A 51 13.93 -13.25 -0.35
N ASN A 52 14.73 -12.34 0.20
CA ASN A 52 15.93 -12.67 0.98
C ASN A 52 15.66 -12.89 2.48
N LEU A 53 14.45 -12.58 2.97
CA LEU A 53 14.07 -12.84 4.36
C LEU A 53 14.30 -14.31 4.71
N LYS A 54 14.92 -14.58 5.85
CA LYS A 54 15.08 -15.94 6.37
C LYS A 54 13.75 -16.47 6.90
N LEU A 55 12.91 -16.94 5.97
CA LEU A 55 11.50 -17.28 6.16
C LEU A 55 11.22 -18.33 7.25
N LYS A 56 12.20 -19.17 7.63
CA LYS A 56 11.96 -20.35 8.49
C LYS A 56 11.42 -20.01 9.87
N ARG A 57 11.86 -18.92 10.51
CA ARG A 57 11.37 -18.55 11.85
C ARG A 57 10.27 -17.50 11.77
N PHE A 58 10.36 -16.57 10.81
CA PHE A 58 9.34 -15.56 10.57
C PHE A 58 7.99 -16.13 10.18
N LEU A 59 7.92 -17.08 9.23
CA LEU A 59 6.65 -17.62 8.73
C LEU A 59 6.03 -18.70 9.63
N LYS A 60 6.60 -18.98 10.81
CA LYS A 60 6.07 -20.00 11.74
C LYS A 60 4.69 -19.60 12.30
N TRP A 61 4.40 -18.30 12.37
CA TRP A 61 3.16 -17.78 12.95
C TRP A 61 2.24 -17.25 11.86
N ASP A 62 0.96 -17.56 11.94
CA ASP A 62 -0.03 -17.12 10.94
C ASP A 62 -0.08 -15.60 10.80
N VAL A 63 0.17 -14.86 11.89
CA VAL A 63 0.19 -13.38 11.87
C VAL A 63 1.30 -12.83 10.97
N THR A 64 2.51 -13.32 11.14
CA THR A 64 3.68 -12.87 10.38
C THR A 64 3.67 -13.42 8.97
N LYS A 65 3.18 -14.65 8.78
CA LYS A 65 2.93 -15.23 7.46
C LYS A 65 1.96 -14.38 6.64
N TYR A 66 0.85 -13.96 7.25
CA TYR A 66 -0.13 -13.10 6.61
C TYR A 66 0.49 -11.75 6.19
N ALA A 67 1.20 -11.07 7.11
CA ALA A 67 1.82 -9.78 6.84
C ALA A 67 2.83 -9.86 5.68
N TYR A 68 3.66 -10.92 5.68
CA TYR A 68 4.61 -11.18 4.59
C TYR A 68 3.93 -11.30 3.23
N TYR A 69 2.97 -12.22 3.09
CA TYR A 69 2.35 -12.46 1.78
C TYR A 69 1.47 -11.30 1.33
N HIS A 70 0.82 -10.60 2.26
CA HIS A 70 0.10 -9.36 1.98
C HIS A 70 1.02 -8.32 1.33
N ASN A 71 2.15 -8.01 1.97
CA ASN A 71 3.09 -7.00 1.47
C ASN A 71 3.79 -7.44 0.17
N TYR A 72 4.18 -8.72 0.08
CA TYR A 72 4.76 -9.30 -1.13
C TYR A 72 3.81 -9.18 -2.34
N CYS A 73 2.53 -9.51 -2.14
CA CYS A 73 1.49 -9.40 -3.15
C CYS A 73 1.29 -7.94 -3.60
N LEU A 74 1.28 -6.98 -2.66
CA LEU A 74 1.20 -5.55 -2.98
C LEU A 74 2.41 -5.05 -3.80
N CYS A 75 3.63 -5.50 -3.50
CA CYS A 75 4.80 -5.16 -4.31
C CYS A 75 4.61 -5.63 -5.76
N LEU A 76 4.20 -6.88 -5.95
CA LEU A 76 4.00 -7.44 -7.29
C LEU A 76 2.92 -6.68 -8.07
N PHE A 77 1.81 -6.33 -7.42
CA PHE A 77 0.77 -5.49 -8.02
C PHE A 77 1.30 -4.13 -8.48
N ASN A 78 2.08 -3.45 -7.63
CA ASN A 78 2.65 -2.14 -7.97
C ASN A 78 3.70 -2.23 -9.09
N LEU A 79 4.41 -3.35 -9.20
CA LEU A 79 5.36 -3.63 -10.29
C LEU A 79 4.69 -4.12 -11.58
N GLY A 80 3.36 -4.31 -11.58
CA GLY A 80 2.62 -4.83 -12.73
C GLY A 80 2.78 -6.35 -12.96
N ALA A 81 3.39 -7.08 -12.01
CA ALA A 81 3.51 -8.53 -12.04
C ALA A 81 2.19 -9.19 -11.57
N ILE A 82 1.11 -8.94 -12.30
CA ILE A 82 -0.27 -9.25 -11.88
C ILE A 82 -0.48 -10.76 -11.68
N GLU A 83 -0.07 -11.58 -12.65
CA GLU A 83 -0.24 -13.04 -12.60
C GLU A 83 0.46 -13.67 -11.39
N GLU A 84 1.67 -13.18 -11.07
CA GLU A 84 2.40 -13.62 -9.88
C GLU A 84 1.69 -13.18 -8.60
N ALA A 85 1.15 -11.96 -8.57
CA ALA A 85 0.42 -11.44 -7.42
C ALA A 85 -0.86 -12.25 -7.16
N GLU A 86 -1.63 -12.58 -8.20
CA GLU A 86 -2.84 -13.41 -8.12
C GLU A 86 -2.52 -14.79 -7.55
N LYS A 87 -1.45 -15.43 -8.05
CA LYS A 87 -1.02 -16.74 -7.55
C LYS A 87 -0.70 -16.70 -6.06
N ILE A 88 -0.01 -15.66 -5.58
CA ILE A 88 0.28 -15.50 -4.16
C ILE A 88 -1.00 -15.27 -3.35
N TYR A 89 -1.92 -14.44 -3.86
CA TYR A 89 -3.20 -14.18 -3.20
C TYR A 89 -4.01 -15.47 -3.02
N GLU A 90 -4.21 -16.23 -4.09
CA GLU A 90 -5.02 -17.45 -4.08
C GLU A 90 -4.39 -18.59 -3.25
N GLN A 91 -3.06 -18.75 -3.35
CA GLN A 91 -2.37 -19.87 -2.71
C GLN A 91 -2.01 -19.62 -1.25
N GLN A 92 -1.72 -18.37 -0.89
CA GLN A 92 -1.15 -18.05 0.42
C GLN A 92 -2.08 -17.22 1.29
N ILE A 93 -2.81 -16.26 0.71
CA ILE A 93 -3.61 -15.31 1.51
C ILE A 93 -5.04 -15.81 1.69
N ALA A 94 -5.71 -16.21 0.61
CA ALA A 94 -7.09 -16.71 0.65
C ALA A 94 -7.26 -17.96 1.53
N GLN A 95 -6.18 -18.72 1.69
CA GLN A 95 -6.14 -19.93 2.53
C GLN A 95 -5.73 -19.65 3.99
N THR A 96 -5.19 -18.46 4.29
CA THR A 96 -4.73 -18.13 5.64
C THR A 96 -5.91 -17.60 6.47
N PRO A 97 -6.24 -18.20 7.61
CA PRO A 97 -7.34 -17.74 8.45
C PRO A 97 -7.08 -16.33 8.99
N VAL A 98 -8.08 -15.45 8.86
CA VAL A 98 -8.03 -14.11 9.45
C VAL A 98 -8.33 -14.23 10.93
N ILE A 99 -7.33 -13.98 11.77
CA ILE A 99 -7.40 -14.22 13.22
C ILE A 99 -7.55 -12.94 14.04
N ASN A 100 -7.44 -11.75 13.43
CA ASN A 100 -7.70 -10.49 14.13
C ASN A 100 -8.23 -9.35 13.22
N LYS A 101 -8.74 -8.28 13.84
CA LYS A 101 -9.29 -7.11 13.14
C LYS A 101 -8.27 -6.43 12.22
N LYS A 102 -7.00 -6.34 12.60
CA LYS A 102 -5.96 -5.70 11.79
C LYS A 102 -5.73 -6.47 10.49
N GLN A 103 -5.65 -7.80 10.54
CA GLN A 103 -5.53 -8.63 9.34
C GLN A 103 -6.75 -8.52 8.45
N ARG A 104 -7.96 -8.42 9.03
CA ARG A 104 -9.17 -8.18 8.23
C ARG A 104 -9.10 -6.89 7.44
N LEU A 105 -8.69 -5.79 8.09
CA LEU A 105 -8.52 -4.49 7.43
C LEU A 105 -7.49 -4.56 6.29
N LEU A 106 -6.36 -5.25 6.52
CA LEU A 106 -5.35 -5.45 5.48
C LEU A 106 -5.87 -6.33 4.33
N LEU A 107 -6.68 -7.35 4.63
CA LEU A 107 -7.28 -8.21 3.60
C LEU A 107 -8.20 -7.41 2.70
N GLU A 108 -9.06 -6.58 3.28
CA GLU A 108 -10.02 -5.76 2.54
C GLU A 108 -9.30 -4.81 1.56
N LEU A 109 -8.23 -4.13 1.97
CA LEU A 109 -7.44 -3.28 1.07
C LEU A 109 -6.72 -4.09 -0.02
N LEU A 110 -6.22 -5.27 0.29
CA LEU A 110 -5.60 -6.14 -0.71
C LEU A 110 -6.63 -6.67 -1.72
N MET A 111 -7.84 -7.01 -1.27
CA MET A 111 -8.93 -7.40 -2.14
C MET A 111 -9.33 -6.25 -3.07
N ALA A 112 -9.44 -5.03 -2.55
CA ALA A 112 -9.68 -3.86 -3.39
C ALA A 112 -8.61 -3.71 -4.47
N SER A 113 -7.33 -3.84 -4.11
CA SER A 113 -6.22 -3.83 -5.07
C SER A 113 -6.36 -4.96 -6.11
N TYR A 114 -6.61 -6.19 -5.68
CA TYR A 114 -6.79 -7.34 -6.57
C TYR A 114 -7.89 -7.07 -7.62
N TYR A 115 -9.08 -6.64 -7.20
CA TYR A 115 -10.17 -6.33 -8.13
C TYR A 115 -9.86 -5.14 -9.05
N TYR A 116 -9.15 -4.12 -8.56
CA TYR A 116 -8.67 -3.02 -9.40
C TYR A 116 -7.79 -3.52 -10.56
N TYR A 117 -6.81 -4.38 -10.27
CA TYR A 117 -5.92 -4.92 -11.30
C TYR A 117 -6.63 -5.85 -12.28
N LYS A 118 -7.69 -6.53 -11.83
CA LYS A 118 -8.61 -7.29 -12.70
C LYS A 118 -9.58 -6.43 -13.52
N LYS A 119 -9.51 -5.10 -13.40
CA LYS A 119 -10.41 -4.14 -14.07
C LYS A 119 -11.87 -4.25 -13.62
N ASP A 120 -12.13 -4.91 -12.48
CA ASP A 120 -13.41 -4.88 -11.81
C ASP A 120 -13.47 -3.70 -10.84
N TYR A 121 -13.55 -2.50 -11.43
CA TYR A 121 -13.53 -1.25 -10.68
C TYR A 121 -14.75 -1.09 -9.77
N LYS A 122 -15.89 -1.64 -10.16
CA LYS A 122 -17.10 -1.64 -9.34
C LYS A 122 -16.87 -2.38 -8.01
N THR A 123 -16.41 -3.64 -8.06
CA THR A 123 -16.16 -4.42 -6.84
C THR A 123 -15.05 -3.79 -6.01
N SER A 124 -13.98 -3.31 -6.65
CA SER A 124 -12.90 -2.60 -5.96
C SER A 124 -13.42 -1.38 -5.19
N ARG A 125 -14.24 -0.53 -5.84
CA ARG A 125 -14.86 0.66 -5.25
C ARG A 125 -15.74 0.33 -4.06
N GLU A 126 -16.63 -0.65 -4.20
CA GLU A 126 -17.55 -1.06 -3.12
C GLU A 126 -16.78 -1.46 -1.85
N ILE A 127 -15.67 -2.20 -2.02
CA ILE A 127 -14.79 -2.58 -0.90
C ILE A 127 -14.13 -1.35 -0.27
N VAL A 128 -13.55 -0.45 -1.07
CA VAL A 128 -12.86 0.75 -0.56
C VAL A 128 -13.84 1.70 0.16
N GLU A 129 -15.03 1.92 -0.39
CA GLU A 129 -16.05 2.76 0.25
C GLU A 129 -16.56 2.16 1.55
N ALA A 130 -16.78 0.84 1.59
CA ALA A 130 -17.14 0.15 2.82
C ALA A 130 -16.02 0.24 3.86
N PHE A 131 -14.76 0.10 3.43
CA PHE A 131 -13.58 0.25 4.28
C PHE A 131 -13.49 1.66 4.90
N LEU A 132 -13.71 2.70 4.10
CA LEU A 132 -13.65 4.10 4.55
C LEU A 132 -14.74 4.48 5.55
N LYS A 133 -15.85 3.72 5.60
CA LYS A 133 -16.95 3.89 6.57
C LYS A 133 -16.67 3.23 7.93
N GLN A 134 -15.61 2.43 8.06
CA GLN A 134 -15.32 1.71 9.29
C GLN A 134 -14.73 2.61 10.38
N ASP A 135 -15.14 2.33 11.63
CA ASP A 135 -14.56 2.98 12.80
C ASP A 135 -13.16 2.46 13.13
N LYS A 136 -12.30 3.40 13.59
CA LYS A 136 -10.94 3.15 14.09
C LYS A 136 -9.95 2.65 13.03
N ILE A 137 -10.12 3.04 11.77
CA ILE A 137 -9.06 2.92 10.76
C ILE A 137 -7.92 3.89 11.09
N THR A 138 -6.66 3.46 10.91
CA THR A 138 -5.52 4.35 11.13
C THR A 138 -5.46 5.41 10.03
N PRO A 139 -4.89 6.60 10.31
CA PRO A 139 -4.73 7.61 9.27
C PRO A 139 -3.91 7.11 8.06
N TYR A 140 -2.94 6.23 8.28
CA TYR A 140 -2.15 5.60 7.21
C TYR A 140 -3.02 4.74 6.28
N LEU A 141 -3.84 3.85 6.84
CA LEU A 141 -4.72 2.99 6.05
C LEU A 141 -5.79 3.82 5.33
N LYS A 142 -6.29 4.89 5.98
CA LYS A 142 -7.23 5.82 5.36
C LYS A 142 -6.63 6.51 4.13
N LEU A 143 -5.37 6.93 4.19
CA LEU A 143 -4.68 7.54 3.05
C LEU A 143 -4.51 6.57 1.87
N ASN A 144 -4.15 5.32 2.15
CA ASN A 144 -4.07 4.28 1.12
C ASN A 144 -5.43 4.04 0.47
N ALA A 145 -6.50 3.88 1.27
CA ALA A 145 -7.86 3.72 0.76
C ALA A 145 -8.33 4.91 -0.09
N LEU A 146 -8.02 6.15 0.32
CA LEU A 146 -8.33 7.34 -0.49
C LEU A 146 -7.55 7.37 -1.80
N TYR A 147 -6.30 6.93 -1.79
CA TYR A 147 -5.48 6.82 -2.99
C TYR A 147 -6.01 5.76 -3.96
N ASP A 148 -6.41 4.59 -3.46
CA ASP A 148 -7.03 3.54 -4.27
C ASP A 148 -8.36 4.02 -4.87
N LEU A 149 -9.19 4.72 -4.09
CA LEU A 149 -10.42 5.32 -4.62
C LEU A 149 -10.11 6.34 -5.72
N ALA A 150 -9.11 7.20 -5.54
CA ALA A 150 -8.72 8.19 -6.55
C ALA A 150 -8.34 7.53 -7.89
N ARG A 151 -7.57 6.43 -7.83
CA ARG A 151 -7.19 5.65 -9.02
C ARG A 151 -8.38 4.98 -9.69
N ILE A 152 -9.35 4.50 -8.90
CA ILE A 152 -10.59 3.93 -9.41
C ILE A 152 -11.40 4.99 -10.14
N GLU A 153 -11.63 6.15 -9.51
CA GLU A 153 -12.34 7.28 -10.14
C GLU A 153 -11.66 7.74 -11.43
N GLU A 154 -10.33 7.84 -11.43
CA GLU A 154 -9.55 8.21 -12.61
C GLU A 154 -9.73 7.17 -13.73
N SER A 155 -9.69 5.88 -13.40
CA SER A 155 -9.84 4.79 -14.37
C SER A 155 -11.23 4.71 -15.00
N GLU A 156 -12.25 5.19 -14.28
CA GLU A 156 -13.64 5.27 -14.77
C GLU A 156 -13.98 6.64 -15.40
N GLY A 157 -13.01 7.56 -15.46
CA GLY A 157 -13.17 8.87 -16.10
C GLY A 157 -13.83 9.95 -15.22
N HIS A 158 -14.01 9.69 -13.92
CA HIS A 158 -14.54 10.66 -12.96
C HIS A 158 -13.43 11.59 -12.45
N LEU A 159 -12.84 12.37 -13.35
CA LEU A 159 -11.61 13.12 -13.11
C LEU A 159 -11.72 14.15 -11.97
N GLU A 160 -12.87 14.82 -11.80
CA GLU A 160 -13.06 15.79 -10.72
C GLU A 160 -13.03 15.14 -9.33
N LEU A 161 -13.64 13.96 -9.19
CA LEU A 161 -13.63 13.19 -7.95
C LEU A 161 -12.22 12.65 -7.67
N ALA A 162 -11.57 12.07 -8.68
CA ALA A 162 -10.18 11.61 -8.58
C ALA A 162 -9.27 12.74 -8.09
N ARG A 163 -9.43 13.95 -8.63
CA ARG A 163 -8.66 15.14 -8.29
C ARG A 163 -8.83 15.55 -6.83
N ASP A 164 -10.05 15.64 -6.31
CA ASP A 164 -10.30 15.97 -4.90
C ASP A 164 -9.66 14.92 -3.96
N LEU A 165 -9.76 13.65 -4.31
CA LEU A 165 -9.14 12.57 -3.55
C LEU A 165 -7.61 12.65 -3.55
N TYR A 166 -6.98 12.85 -4.72
CA TYR A 166 -5.54 13.06 -4.83
C TYR A 166 -5.07 14.29 -4.04
N GLN A 167 -5.83 15.39 -4.02
CA GLN A 167 -5.50 16.57 -3.21
C GLN A 167 -5.45 16.25 -1.72
N ARG A 168 -6.41 15.46 -1.21
CA ARG A 168 -6.45 15.02 0.19
C ARG A 168 -5.25 14.15 0.53
N VAL A 169 -4.91 13.19 -0.34
CA VAL A 169 -3.73 12.31 -0.15
C VAL A 169 -2.44 13.12 -0.19
N ALA A 170 -2.28 14.00 -1.17
CA ALA A 170 -1.10 14.87 -1.31
C ALA A 170 -0.88 15.78 -0.09
N LYS A 171 -1.97 16.34 0.47
CA LYS A 171 -1.92 17.24 1.62
C LYS A 171 -1.52 16.55 2.91
N HIS A 172 -1.96 15.31 3.12
CA HIS A 172 -1.85 14.62 4.41
C HIS A 172 -0.87 13.44 4.41
N GLY A 173 -0.37 13.02 3.25
CA GLY A 173 0.49 11.85 3.13
C GLY A 173 1.99 12.11 3.30
N GLY A 174 2.43 13.36 3.54
CA GLY A 174 3.84 13.69 3.79
C GLY A 174 4.77 13.20 2.68
N GLN A 175 5.78 12.42 3.06
CA GLN A 175 6.77 11.82 2.16
C GLN A 175 6.37 10.43 1.64
N LEU A 176 5.16 9.95 1.89
CA LEU A 176 4.68 8.69 1.31
C LEU A 176 4.69 8.76 -0.22
N ASN A 177 4.99 7.63 -0.85
CA ASN A 177 4.93 7.49 -2.30
C ASN A 177 3.54 7.81 -2.85
N ILE A 178 2.46 7.37 -2.20
CA ILE A 178 1.09 7.69 -2.62
C ILE A 178 0.83 9.22 -2.63
N ALA A 179 1.47 9.97 -1.74
CA ALA A 179 1.38 11.43 -1.71
C ALA A 179 2.19 12.06 -2.84
N LYS A 180 3.38 11.51 -3.13
CA LYS A 180 4.19 11.91 -4.28
C LYS A 180 3.44 11.67 -5.59
N GLN A 181 2.95 10.45 -5.81
CA GLN A 181 2.16 10.08 -6.98
C GLN A 181 0.91 10.96 -7.14
N SER A 182 0.22 11.25 -6.03
CA SER A 182 -0.93 12.18 -6.04
C SER A 182 -0.53 13.59 -6.48
N ARG A 183 0.63 14.11 -6.02
CA ARG A 183 1.14 15.43 -6.46
C ARG A 183 1.51 15.42 -7.94
N ASP A 184 2.15 14.36 -8.41
CA ASP A 184 2.54 14.21 -9.82
C ASP A 184 1.30 14.20 -10.74
N LYS A 185 0.25 13.46 -10.35
CA LYS A 185 -1.05 13.45 -11.03
C LYS A 185 -1.67 14.84 -11.13
N LEU A 186 -1.69 15.58 -10.03
CA LEU A 186 -2.23 16.94 -9.99
C LEU A 186 -1.42 17.94 -10.82
N ALA A 187 -0.11 17.73 -10.97
CA ALA A 187 0.76 18.60 -11.77
C ALA A 187 0.54 18.39 -13.28
N LEU A 188 0.37 17.15 -13.73
CA LEU A 188 0.11 16.82 -15.13
C LEU A 188 -1.19 17.47 -15.66
N GLU A 189 -2.25 17.50 -14.87
CA GLU A 189 -3.50 18.16 -15.23
C GLU A 189 -3.34 19.68 -15.48
N VAL A 190 -2.42 20.34 -14.77
CA VAL A 190 -2.17 21.78 -14.94
C VAL A 190 -1.48 22.05 -16.27
N VAL A 191 -0.58 21.15 -16.69
CA VAL A 191 0.11 21.24 -17.98
C VAL A 191 -0.88 21.04 -19.14
N ASP A 192 -1.76 20.05 -19.05
CA ASP A 192 -2.78 19.82 -20.09
C ASP A 192 -3.70 21.02 -20.26
N ARG A 193 -4.19 21.63 -19.16
CA ARG A 193 -5.01 22.86 -19.22
C ARG A 193 -4.24 24.09 -19.74
N GLY A 194 -2.92 24.11 -19.60
CA GLY A 194 -2.05 25.16 -20.13
C GLY A 194 -1.87 25.08 -21.65
N ASN A 195 -1.92 23.87 -22.22
CA ASN A 195 -1.71 23.63 -23.65
C ASN A 195 -2.95 23.87 -24.53
N PHE A 196 -4.14 24.09 -23.94
CA PHE A 196 -5.36 24.48 -24.66
C PHE A 196 -5.58 25.99 -24.73
N LYS A 197 -4.57 26.81 -24.37
CA LYS A 197 -4.58 28.26 -24.57
C LYS A 197 -3.67 28.65 -25.75
N CYS A 198 -4.09 28.33 -26.96
CA CYS A 198 -3.61 28.94 -28.21
C CYS A 198 -4.81 29.24 -29.11
#